data_AF-A0AAU4Y8Q6-F1
#
_entry.id   AF-A0AAU4Y8Q6-F1
#
_cell.length_a   1.000
_cell.length_b   1.000
_cell.length_c   1.000
_cell.angle_alpha   90.00
_cell.angle_beta   90.00
_cell.angle_gamma   90.00
#
_symmetry.space_group_name_H-M   'P 1'
#
loop_
_entity.id
_entity.type
_entity.pdbx_description
1 polymer ?
#
loop_
_entity_poly.entity_id
_entity_poly.type
_entity_poly.pdbx_seq_one_letter_code
_entity_poly.pdbx_strand_id
1 'polypeptide(L)'
;MIGSYTERLTVPIAKDVELAHVVRVVDRAGTQPRLQLVFRARRWQGEPRLLEPDKCLGRDWWPPDALPEPMVPYARAAIAGIGAGRLYTELGWS
;
A
#
# COMPACT_ATOMS: atom_id res chain seq x y z
N MET A 1 4.96 -2.08 2.67
CA MET A 1 4.92 -0.65 2.31
C MET A 1 3.81 -0.49 1.29
N ILE A 2 2.85 0.41 1.51
CA ILE A 2 1.78 0.69 0.55
C ILE A 2 2.02 2.12 0.07
N GLY A 3 2.59 2.27 -1.12
CA GLY A 3 2.78 3.55 -1.80
C GLY A 3 2.21 3.42 -3.20
N SER A 4 1.20 4.22 -3.52
CA SER A 4 0.92 4.61 -4.91
C SER A 4 1.85 5.77 -5.26
N TYR A 5 2.21 5.96 -6.53
CA TYR A 5 3.24 6.88 -7.05
C TYR A 5 4.64 6.23 -7.09
N THR A 6 5.43 6.63 -8.08
CA THR A 6 6.55 5.87 -8.65
C THR A 6 7.78 6.01 -7.77
N GLU A 7 7.67 5.55 -6.52
CA GLU A 7 8.81 5.27 -5.68
C GLU A 7 9.55 4.09 -6.33
N ARG A 8 10.71 4.31 -6.97
CA ARG A 8 11.70 3.22 -7.08
C ARG A 8 12.25 2.99 -5.68
N LEU A 9 11.41 2.36 -4.86
CA LEU A 9 11.88 1.45 -3.84
C LEU A 9 12.83 0.52 -4.57
N THR A 10 14.06 0.44 -4.09
CA THR A 10 15.06 -0.54 -4.52
C THR A 10 14.40 -1.82 -5.02
N VAL A 11 14.73 -2.21 -6.25
CA VAL A 11 14.04 -3.28 -6.98
C VAL A 11 13.97 -4.48 -6.04
N PRO A 12 12.78 -4.87 -5.56
CA PRO A 12 12.69 -6.06 -4.77
C PRO A 12 13.22 -7.20 -5.62
N ILE A 13 14.00 -8.10 -5.04
CA ILE A 13 14.50 -9.24 -5.79
C ILE A 13 13.24 -9.94 -6.31
N ALA A 14 13.05 -10.01 -7.64
CA ALA A 14 11.73 -10.26 -8.22
C ALA A 14 11.04 -11.55 -7.70
N LYS A 15 11.85 -12.54 -7.29
CA LYS A 15 11.38 -13.79 -6.67
C LYS A 15 10.85 -13.67 -5.23
N ASP A 16 11.12 -12.55 -4.55
CA ASP A 16 10.80 -12.32 -3.13
C ASP A 16 9.63 -11.32 -2.97
N VAL A 17 8.80 -11.19 -4.01
CA VAL A 17 7.59 -10.36 -4.05
C VAL A 17 6.37 -11.23 -4.31
N GLU A 18 5.32 -11.05 -3.50
CA GLU A 18 4.04 -11.73 -3.69
C GLU A 18 2.88 -10.74 -3.56
N LEU A 19 1.81 -10.95 -4.34
CA LEU A 19 0.57 -10.20 -4.18
C LEU A 19 -0.03 -10.56 -2.82
N ALA A 20 -0.17 -9.56 -1.94
CA ALA A 20 -0.65 -9.74 -0.59
C ALA A 20 -2.13 -9.36 -0.45
N HIS A 21 -2.60 -8.37 -1.23
CA HIS A 21 -3.99 -7.91 -1.14
C HIS A 21 -4.41 -7.12 -2.38
N VAL A 22 -5.71 -7.12 -2.65
CA VAL A 22 -6.36 -6.28 -3.66
C VAL A 22 -7.45 -5.44 -3.00
N VAL A 23 -7.41 -4.12 -3.19
CA VAL A 23 -8.51 -3.24 -2.80
C VAL A 23 -9.17 -2.67 -4.04
N ARG A 24 -10.49 -2.85 -4.17
CA ARG A 24 -11.30 -2.16 -5.16
C ARG A 24 -11.95 -0.96 -4.50
N VAL A 25 -11.57 0.24 -4.92
CA VAL A 25 -11.98 1.48 -4.27
C VAL A 25 -12.66 2.43 -5.23
N VAL A 26 -13.75 3.04 -4.77
CA VAL A 26 -14.35 4.25 -5.32
C VAL A 26 -14.21 5.34 -4.25
N ASP A 27 -13.35 6.33 -4.49
CA ASP A 27 -13.09 7.36 -3.47
C ASP A 27 -14.29 8.27 -3.24
N ARG A 28 -15.00 8.62 -4.32
CA ARG A 28 -16.17 9.49 -4.32
C ARG A 28 -17.16 8.99 -5.36
N ALA A 29 -18.46 9.11 -5.06
CA ALA A 29 -19.51 8.78 -6.02
C ALA A 29 -19.29 9.55 -7.34
N GLY A 30 -19.43 8.86 -8.47
CA GLY A 30 -19.19 9.43 -9.80
C GLY A 30 -17.72 9.52 -10.23
N THR A 31 -16.76 9.10 -9.40
CA THR A 31 -15.36 8.98 -9.82
C THR A 31 -15.05 7.59 -10.39
N GLN A 32 -13.99 7.51 -11.20
CA GLN A 32 -13.58 6.25 -11.78
C GLN A 32 -13.05 5.30 -10.69
N PRO A 33 -13.54 4.04 -10.64
CA PRO A 33 -13.04 3.03 -9.75
C PRO A 33 -11.55 2.74 -9.95
N ARG A 34 -10.84 2.44 -8.87
CA ARG A 34 -9.44 2.01 -8.91
C ARG A 34 -9.24 0.66 -8.25
N LEU A 35 -8.26 -0.08 -8.76
CA LEU A 35 -7.73 -1.28 -8.12
C LEU A 35 -6.36 -0.95 -7.52
N GLN A 36 -6.21 -1.21 -6.22
CA GLN A 36 -4.93 -1.13 -5.52
C GLN A 36 -4.38 -2.54 -5.39
N LEU A 37 -3.24 -2.81 -6.03
CA LEU A 37 -2.52 -4.06 -5.91
C LEU A 37 -1.42 -3.89 -4.87
N VAL A 38 -1.52 -4.61 -3.76
CA VAL A 38 -0.58 -4.49 -2.64
C VAL A 38 0.33 -5.70 -2.63
N PHE A 39 1.64 -5.46 -2.71
CA PHE A 39 2.65 -6.50 -2.72
C PHE A 39 3.44 -6.53 -1.40
N ARG A 40 3.76 -7.75 -0.96
CA ARG A 40 4.68 -8.00 0.14
C ARG A 40 6.04 -8.35 -0.44
N ALA A 41 7.05 -7.54 -0.13
CA ALA A 41 8.45 -7.84 -0.41
C ALA A 41 9.11 -8.39 0.87
N ARG A 42 9.70 -9.59 0.80
CA ARG A 42 10.41 -10.19 1.94
C ARG A 42 11.89 -9.84 1.98
N ARG A 43 12.46 -9.50 0.82
CA ARG A 43 13.87 -9.13 0.66
C ARG A 43 14.00 -8.03 -0.39
N TRP A 44 14.88 -7.08 -0.13
CA TRP A 44 15.28 -6.04 -1.06
C TRP A 44 16.79 -5.81 -0.94
N GLN A 45 17.40 -5.17 -1.94
CA GLN A 45 18.82 -4.84 -1.93
C GLN A 45 19.00 -3.33 -2.05
N GLY A 46 19.92 -2.78 -1.26
CA GLY A 46 20.16 -1.33 -1.18
C GLY A 46 19.21 -0.62 -0.22
N GLU A 47 19.41 0.70 -0.09
CA GLU A 47 18.61 1.55 0.79
C GLU A 47 17.44 2.18 0.02
N PRO A 48 16.19 2.07 0.52
CA PRO A 48 15.06 2.78 -0.07
C PRO A 48 15.28 4.30 -0.03
N ARG A 49 15.11 4.96 -1.18
CA ARG A 49 15.27 6.42 -1.31
C ARG A 49 13.94 7.05 -1.68
N LEU A 50 13.67 8.22 -1.10
CA LEU A 50 12.54 9.03 -1.49
C LEU A 50 12.88 9.79 -2.78
N LEU A 51 12.20 9.44 -3.88
CA LEU A 51 12.49 10.01 -5.20
C LEU A 51 11.50 11.10 -5.62
N GLU A 52 10.38 11.22 -4.93
CA GLU A 52 9.35 12.24 -5.14
C GLU A 52 9.13 13.01 -3.81
N PRO A 53 10.13 13.76 -3.33
CA PRO A 53 10.08 14.42 -2.01
C PRO A 53 9.02 15.52 -1.92
N ASP A 54 8.55 16.02 -3.07
CA ASP A 54 7.43 16.94 -3.21
C ASP A 54 6.06 16.27 -3.01
N LYS A 55 5.98 14.94 -3.17
CA LYS A 55 4.73 14.17 -3.09
C LYS A 55 4.59 13.32 -1.84
N CYS A 56 5.70 13.03 -1.16
CA CYS A 56 5.73 12.18 0.01
C CYS A 56 6.52 12.88 1.11
N LEU A 57 5.84 13.23 2.21
CA LEU A 57 6.38 14.09 3.27
C LEU A 57 7.29 13.33 4.26
N GLY A 58 7.40 12.01 4.15
CA GLY A 58 8.22 11.20 5.04
C GLY A 58 7.94 9.71 4.93
N ARG A 59 8.83 8.91 5.50
CA ARG A 59 8.74 7.46 5.54
C ARG A 59 9.18 6.97 6.92
N ASP A 60 8.29 6.26 7.59
CA ASP A 60 8.55 5.60 8.86
C ASP A 60 8.10 4.13 8.83
N TRP A 61 8.65 3.35 9.76
CA TRP A 61 8.22 1.99 10.01
C TRP A 61 7.29 1.96 11.21
N TRP A 62 6.09 1.47 11.00
CA TRP A 62 5.05 1.38 12.02
C TRP A 62 4.75 -0.09 12.31
N PRO A 63 4.57 -0.48 13.58
CA PRO A 63 4.05 -1.80 13.88
C PRO A 63 2.57 -1.87 13.43
N PRO A 64 2.06 -3.06 13.04
CA PRO A 64 0.72 -3.19 12.48
C PRO A 64 -0.42 -2.71 13.40
N ASP A 65 -0.18 -2.67 14.71
CA ASP A 65 -1.10 -2.26 15.76
C ASP A 65 -0.93 -0.80 16.23
N ALA A 66 0.09 -0.09 15.74
CA ALA A 66 0.29 1.34 15.99
C ALA A 66 0.59 2.09 14.68
N LEU A 67 -0.33 1.97 13.73
CA LEU A 67 -0.29 2.72 12.48
C LEU A 67 -0.55 4.21 12.75
N PRO A 68 -0.04 5.13 11.90
CA PRO A 68 -0.23 6.56 12.11
C PRO A 68 -1.67 6.99 11.79
N GLU A 69 -2.05 8.16 12.27
CA GLU A 69 -3.28 8.87 11.87
C GLU A 69 -2.96 10.31 11.44
N PRO A 70 -3.59 10.83 10.36
CA PRO A 70 -4.56 10.17 9.49
C PRO A 70 -3.89 9.27 8.43
N MET A 71 -4.66 8.31 7.87
CA MET A 71 -4.24 7.49 6.73
C MET A 71 -5.28 7.53 5.61
N VAL A 72 -4.83 7.34 4.37
CA VAL A 72 -5.74 7.09 3.25
C VAL A 72 -6.53 5.79 3.49
N PRO A 73 -7.87 5.78 3.32
CA PRO A 73 -8.71 4.64 3.73
C PRO A 73 -8.33 3.30 3.08
N TYR A 74 -7.97 3.29 1.80
CA TYR A 74 -7.61 2.05 1.10
C TYR A 74 -6.33 1.41 1.66
N ALA A 75 -5.36 2.21 2.13
CA ALA A 75 -4.12 1.67 2.71
C ALA A 75 -4.40 1.02 4.07
N ARG A 76 -5.24 1.66 4.90
CA ARG A 76 -5.69 1.08 6.17
C ARG A 76 -6.44 -0.23 5.95
N ALA A 77 -7.36 -0.26 4.99
CA ALA A 77 -8.12 -1.46 4.65
C ALA A 77 -7.22 -2.61 4.16
N ALA A 78 -6.23 -2.30 3.32
CA ALA A 78 -5.26 -3.30 2.86
C ALA A 78 -4.43 -3.88 4.02
N ILE A 79 -3.91 -3.05 4.93
CA ILE A 79 -3.13 -3.55 6.08
C ILE A 79 -3.99 -4.45 6.98
N ALA A 80 -5.22 -4.02 7.29
CA ALA A 80 -6.15 -4.83 8.07
C ALA A 80 -6.54 -6.14 7.36
N GLY A 81 -6.72 -6.10 6.04
CA GLY A 81 -6.99 -7.28 5.21
C GLY A 81 -5.85 -8.29 5.25
N ILE A 82 -4.61 -7.82 5.06
CA ILE A 82 -3.40 -8.64 5.12
C ILE A 82 -3.26 -9.28 6.52
N GLY A 83 -3.42 -8.49 7.58
CA GLY A 83 -3.33 -8.98 8.96
C GLY A 83 -4.36 -10.07 9.29
N ALA A 84 -5.53 -10.01 8.65
CA ALA A 84 -6.59 -11.00 8.81
C ALA A 84 -6.53 -12.14 7.78
N GLY A 85 -5.50 -12.22 6.94
CA GLY A 85 -5.38 -13.25 5.90
C GLY A 85 -6.40 -13.15 4.76
N ARG A 86 -7.05 -12.00 4.58
CA ARG A 86 -7.97 -11.76 3.46
C ARG A 86 -7.20 -11.28 2.24
N LEU A 87 -7.63 -11.71 1.05
CA LEU A 87 -7.03 -11.28 -0.21
C LEU A 87 -7.72 -10.08 -0.86
N TYR A 88 -8.96 -9.77 -0.48
CA TYR A 88 -9.79 -8.79 -1.18
C TYR A 88 -10.59 -7.90 -0.23
N THR A 89 -10.71 -6.61 -0.57
CA THR A 89 -11.59 -5.64 0.09
C THR A 89 -12.23 -4.68 -0.91
N GLU A 90 -13.50 -4.32 -0.70
CA GLU A 90 -14.20 -3.27 -1.45
C GLU A 90 -14.47 -2.05 -0.56
N LEU A 91 -14.31 -0.85 -1.12
CA LEU A 91 -14.61 0.43 -0.46
C LEU A 91 -15.37 1.37 -1.38
N GLY A 92 -16.43 2.01 -0.87
CA GLY A 92 -17.19 3.05 -1.58
C GLY A 92 -18.22 2.54 -2.61
N TRP A 93 -18.65 1.28 -2.48
CA TRP A 93 -19.59 0.62 -3.39
C TRP A 93 -21.02 0.45 -2.83
N SER A 94 -21.31 1.05 -1.67
CA SER A 94 -22.63 1.04 -1.00
C SER A 94 -23.40 2.33 -1.26
#